data_AF-A0A085EZL1-F1
#
_entry.id   AF-A0A085EZL1-F1
#
_cell.length_a   1.000
_cell.length_b   1.000
_cell.length_c   1.000
_cell.angle_alpha   90.00
_cell.angle_beta   90.00
_cell.angle_gamma   90.00
#
_symmetry.space_group_name_H-M   'P 1'
#
loop_
_entity.id
_entity.type
_entity.pdbx_description
1 polymer ?
#
loop_
_entity_poly.entity_id
_entity_poly.type
_entity_poly.pdbx_seq_one_letter_code
_entity_poly.pdbx_strand_id
1 'polypeptide(L)' 'MDTKETLTVAKLKQMIITADANEGAVIFLETDSEAALELLIGPEVLAALEVALVKAAAVHAKHHQVQ' A
#
# COMPACT_ATOMS: atom_id res chain seq x y z
N MET A 1 -23.17 15.67 -8.64
CA MET A 1 -23.17 14.34 -8.01
C MET A 1 -21.85 13.71 -8.44
N ASP A 2 -20.82 13.83 -7.62
CA ASP A 2 -19.49 13.26 -7.93
C ASP A 2 -19.58 11.75 -7.76
N THR A 3 -19.66 11.05 -8.89
CA THR A 3 -19.58 9.60 -8.92
C THR A 3 -18.15 9.23 -8.52
N LYS A 4 -17.95 8.74 -7.28
CA LYS A 4 -16.67 8.15 -6.89
C LYS A 4 -16.46 6.88 -7.70
N GLU A 5 -15.67 6.97 -8.77
CA GLU A 5 -15.15 5.79 -9.44
C GLU A 5 -14.25 5.05 -8.45
N THR A 6 -14.71 3.86 -8.04
CA THR A 6 -13.96 2.98 -7.14
C THR A 6 -13.29 1.94 -8.02
N LEU A 7 -11.95 1.88 -7.95
CA LEU A 7 -11.16 0.87 -8.65
C LEU A 7 -10.81 -0.24 -7.67
N THR A 8 -11.03 -1.49 -8.07
CA THR A 8 -10.58 -2.63 -7.26
C THR A 8 -9.12 -2.90 -7.59
N VAL A 9 -8.24 -2.82 -6.59
CA VAL A 9 -6.84 -3.24 -6.72
C VAL A 9 -6.80 -4.77 -6.69
N ALA A 10 -6.41 -5.38 -7.81
CA ALA A 10 -6.24 -6.82 -7.93
C ALA A 10 -4.88 -7.27 -7.36
N LYS A 11 -3.82 -6.48 -7.58
CA LYS A 11 -2.46 -6.86 -7.17
C LYS A 11 -1.55 -5.66 -6.90
N LEU A 12 -0.74 -5.77 -5.85
CA LEU A 12 0.48 -4.96 -5.67
C LEU A 12 1.59 -5.54 -6.56
N LYS A 13 1.99 -4.82 -7.61
CA LYS A 13 3.06 -5.27 -8.51
C LYS A 13 4.44 -5.01 -7.93
N GLN A 14 4.66 -3.79 -7.49
CA GLN A 14 5.94 -3.33 -6.98
C GLN A 14 5.73 -2.15 -6.05
N MET A 15 6.56 -2.04 -5.02
CA MET A 15 6.68 -0.87 -4.18
C MET A 15 8.16 -0.48 -4.13
N ILE A 16 8.46 0.77 -4.45
CA ILE A 16 9.80 1.34 -4.37
C ILE A 16 9.79 2.35 -3.24
N ILE A 17 10.59 2.07 -2.21
CA ILE A 17 10.80 2.96 -1.08
C ILE A 17 12.20 3.53 -1.24
N THR A 18 12.31 4.84 -1.20
CA THR A 18 13.60 5.53 -1.20
C THR A 18 14.31 5.34 0.14
N ALA A 19 15.65 5.39 0.12
CA ALA A 19 16.45 5.40 1.34
C ALA A 19 16.45 6.78 2.03
N ASP A 20 15.99 7.84 1.35
CA ASP A 20 15.84 9.17 1.94
C ASP A 20 14.52 9.28 2.72
N ALA A 21 14.59 9.60 4.01
CA ALA A 21 13.41 9.75 4.84
C ALA A 21 12.45 10.87 4.37
N ASN A 22 12.87 11.74 3.46
CA ASN A 22 12.09 12.89 2.97
C ASN A 22 11.39 12.66 1.62
N GLU A 23 11.66 11.56 0.92
CA GLU A 23 11.18 11.37 -0.46
C GLU A 23 9.94 10.45 -0.58
N GLY A 24 9.69 9.57 0.39
CA GLY A 24 8.48 8.72 0.41
C GLY A 24 8.58 7.45 -0.45
N ALA A 25 7.52 7.11 -1.20
CA ALA A 25 7.46 5.86 -1.96
C ALA A 25 6.62 5.94 -3.24
N VAL A 26 6.91 5.06 -4.20
CA VAL A 26 6.09 4.82 -5.39
C VAL A 26 5.51 3.41 -5.32
N ILE A 27 4.20 3.29 -5.52
CA ILE A 27 3.48 2.01 -5.52
C ILE A 27 2.86 1.76 -6.88
N PHE A 28 3.19 0.63 -7.49
CA PHE A 28 2.61 0.14 -8.74
C PHE A 28 1.56 -0.92 -8.44
N LEU A 29 0.33 -0.65 -8.86
CA LEU A 29 -0.85 -1.45 -8.61
C LEU A 29 -1.45 -1.90 -9.95
N GLU A 30 -1.97 -3.12 -9.98
CA GLU A 30 -2.79 -3.63 -11.08
C GLU A 30 -4.24 -3.66 -10.61
N THR A 31 -5.14 -3.10 -11.40
CA THR A 31 -6.58 -3.12 -11.14
C THR A 31 -7.26 -4.29 -11.83
N ASP A 32 -8.51 -4.55 -11.45
CA ASP A 32 -9.40 -5.52 -12.10
C ASP A 32 -9.65 -5.24 -13.59
N SER A 33 -9.53 -3.97 -14.01
CA SER A 33 -9.57 -3.54 -15.41
C SER A 33 -8.26 -3.71 -16.18
N GLU A 34 -7.27 -4.40 -15.60
CA GLU A 34 -5.89 -4.54 -16.12
C GLU A 34 -5.16 -3.19 -16.31
N ALA A 35 -5.71 -2.10 -15.76
CA ALA A 35 -5.04 -0.81 -15.78
C ALA A 35 -3.92 -0.77 -14.73
N ALA A 36 -2.77 -0.23 -15.11
CA ALA A 36 -1.71 0.09 -14.18
C ALA A 36 -2.03 1.40 -13.46
N LEU A 37 -2.08 1.35 -12.13
CA LEU A 37 -2.23 2.51 -11.28
C LEU A 37 -0.90 2.77 -10.55
N GLU A 38 -0.39 3.98 -10.71
CA GLU A 38 0.80 4.46 -9.99
C GLU A 38 0.36 5.40 -8.87
N LEU A 39 0.82 5.12 -7.66
CA LEU A 39 0.55 5.93 -6.47
C LEU A 39 1.86 6.47 -5.90
N LEU A 40 1.97 7.80 -5.89
CA LEU A 40 3.05 8.53 -5.24
C LEU A 40 2.63 8.85 -3.81
N ILE A 41 3.44 8.41 -2.84
CA ILE A 41 3.18 8.57 -1.42
C ILE A 41 4.27 9.46 -0.83
N GLY A 42 3.87 10.59 -0.23
CA GLY A 42 4.79 11.46 0.49
C GLY A 42 5.29 10.84 1.81
N PRO A 43 6.39 11.35 2.38
CA PRO A 43 7.08 10.75 3.53
C PRO A 43 6.19 10.59 4.77
N GLU A 44 5.34 11.57 5.09
CA GLU A 44 4.43 11.49 6.25
C GLU A 44 3.39 10.37 6.11
N VAL A 45 2.84 10.21 4.91
CA VAL A 45 1.85 9.16 4.62
C VAL A 45 2.51 7.79 4.60
N LEU A 46 3.75 7.69 4.09
CA LEU A 46 4.54 6.47 4.14
C LEU A 46 4.78 6.04 5.60
N ALA A 47 5.22 6.95 6.46
CA ALA A 47 5.44 6.64 7.88
C ALA A 47 4.14 6.15 8.57
N ALA A 48 3.00 6.78 8.26
CA ALA A 48 1.70 6.33 8.77
C ALA A 48 1.32 4.93 8.25
N LEU A 49 1.59 4.66 6.97
CA LEU A 49 1.35 3.35 6.34
C LEU A 49 2.21 2.25 6.97
N GLU A 50 3.49 2.50 7.20
CA GLU A 50 4.40 1.55 7.87
C GLU A 50 3.88 1.17 9.25
N VAL A 51 3.46 2.16 10.05
CA VAL A 51 2.85 1.91 11.38
C VAL A 51 1.59 1.04 11.25
N ALA A 52 0.74 1.31 10.26
CA ALA A 52 -0.46 0.51 10.01
C ALA A 52 -0.12 -0.94 9.63
N LEU A 53 0.86 -1.13 8.74
CA LEU A 53 1.32 -2.45 8.29
C LEU A 53 1.95 -3.26 9.42
N VAL A 54 2.75 -2.64 10.29
CA VAL A 54 3.33 -3.30 11.47
C VAL A 54 2.23 -3.78 12.42
N LYS A 55 1.20 -2.94 12.67
CA LYS A 55 0.05 -3.34 13.49
C LYS A 55 -0.74 -4.48 12.86
N ALA A 56 -0.98 -4.43 11.54
CA ALA A 56 -1.66 -5.49 10.81
C ALA A 56 -0.88 -6.81 10.85
N ALA A 57 0.44 -6.77 10.65
CA ALA A 57 1.31 -7.94 10.75
C ALA A 57 1.26 -8.56 12.16
N ALA A 58 1.30 -7.75 13.21
CA ALA A 58 1.19 -8.22 14.58
C ALA A 58 -0.18 -8.88 14.86
N VAL A 59 -1.27 -8.36 14.29
CA VAL A 59 -2.59 -9.00 14.38
C VAL A 59 -2.60 -10.32 13.62
N HIS A 60 -2.13 -10.35 12.38
CA HIS A 60 -2.06 -11.56 11.56
C HIS A 60 -1.23 -12.66 12.23
N ALA A 61 -0.11 -12.31 12.87
CA ALA A 61 0.73 -13.26 13.59
C ALA A 61 0.01 -13.91 14.78
N LYS A 62 -0.89 -13.18 15.47
CA LYS A 62 -1.72 -13.74 16.55
C LYS A 62 -2.75 -14.73 16.03
N HIS A 63 -3.27 -14.52 14.82
CA HIS A 63 -4.22 -15.42 14.18
C HIS A 63 -3.55 -16.63 13.52
N HIS A 64 -2.23 -16.56 13.25
CA HIS A 64 -1.43 -17.64 12.67
C HIS A 64 -0.43 -18.26 13.67
N GLN A 65 -0.76 -18.31 14.97
CA GLN A 65 0.04 -19.10 15.90
C GLN A 65 0.06 -20.57 15.48
N VAL A 66 1.16 -20.96 14.84
CA VAL A 66 1.75 -22.31 14.74
C VAL A 66 0.72 -23.46 14.64
N GLN A 67 0.45 -23.89 13.41
CA GLN A 67 0.30 -25.32 13.13
C GLN A 67 1.68 -25.90 12.85
#